data_AF-A0A6G9A0G6-F1
#
_entry.id   AF-A0A6G9A0G6-F1
#
_cell.length_a   1.000
_cell.length_b   1.000
_cell.length_c   1.000
_cell.angle_alpha   90.00
_cell.angle_beta   90.00
_cell.angle_gamma   90.00
#
_symmetry.space_group_name_H-M   'P 1'
#
loop_
_entity.id
_entity.type
_entity.pdbx_description
1 polymer ?
#
loop_
_entity_poly.entity_id
_entity_poly.type
_entity_poly.pdbx_seq_one_letter_code
_entity_poly.pdbx_strand_id
1 'polypeptide(L)'
;MKTNFARRVSSSVSLKPKYAAIAIASMLGVVLTVSDASAFTCMRGAYRAGCASRYGAVGIGPNGAMAVGRYGNVYAYRRGSGCFWRNGQRICL
;
A
#
# COMPACT_ATOMS: atom_id res chain seq x y z
N MET A 1 31.01 7.74 -13.06
CA MET A 1 31.28 6.31 -13.34
C MET A 1 32.48 5.88 -12.50
N LYS A 2 32.45 4.67 -11.90
CA LYS A 2 33.35 4.10 -10.85
C LYS A 2 33.14 4.73 -9.45
N THR A 3 32.97 3.95 -8.39
CA THR A 3 33.89 2.89 -7.92
C THR A 3 33.24 1.58 -7.48
N ASN A 4 33.93 0.49 -7.83
CA ASN A 4 33.81 -0.86 -7.29
C ASN A 4 34.16 -0.89 -5.79
N PHE A 5 33.43 -1.65 -4.99
CA PHE A 5 34.01 -2.32 -3.82
C PHE A 5 33.44 -3.72 -3.68
N ALA A 6 34.26 -4.69 -4.09
CA ALA A 6 34.02 -6.10 -3.87
C ALA A 6 34.10 -6.40 -2.37
N ARG A 7 33.06 -7.04 -1.82
CA ARG A 7 33.26 -8.02 -0.77
C ARG A 7 32.17 -9.08 -0.87
N ARG A 8 32.48 -10.13 -1.64
CA ARG A 8 31.85 -11.44 -1.43
C ARG A 8 32.22 -11.86 -0.01
N VAL A 9 31.27 -11.78 0.92
CA VAL A 9 31.29 -12.66 2.07
C VAL A 9 30.33 -13.77 1.72
N SER A 10 30.87 -14.77 1.01
CA SER A 10 30.32 -16.12 1.03
C SER A 10 30.53 -16.65 2.44
N SER A 11 29.64 -16.27 3.37
CA SER A 11 29.44 -17.07 4.57
C SER A 11 28.57 -18.24 4.14
N SER A 12 29.23 -19.34 3.80
CA SER A 12 28.62 -20.67 3.73
C SER A 12 28.09 -21.03 5.12
N VAL A 13 26.93 -20.48 5.48
CA VAL A 13 26.21 -20.90 6.67
C VAL A 13 25.63 -22.27 6.33
N SER A 14 26.31 -23.31 6.81
CA SER A 14 25.80 -24.68 6.87
C SER A 14 24.54 -24.69 7.72
N LEU A 15 23.41 -24.30 7.13
CA LEU A 15 22.09 -24.37 7.74
C LEU A 15 21.72 -25.85 7.84
N LYS A 16 21.73 -26.37 9.08
CA LYS A 16 21.17 -27.69 9.41
C LYS A 16 19.79 -27.80 8.73
N PRO A 17 19.42 -28.95 8.15
CA PRO A 17 18.25 -29.11 7.26
C PRO A 17 16.93 -28.64 7.90
N LYS A 18 16.87 -28.62 9.24
CA LYS A 18 15.73 -28.14 10.03
C LYS A 18 15.49 -26.62 9.89
N TYR A 19 16.52 -25.80 9.72
CA TYR A 19 16.39 -24.34 9.58
C TYR A 19 16.08 -23.90 8.14
N ALA A 20 16.53 -24.66 7.15
CA ALA A 20 16.19 -24.42 5.74
C ALA A 20 14.69 -24.63 5.48
N ALA A 21 14.09 -25.66 6.09
CA ALA A 21 12.65 -25.92 5.98
C ALA A 21 11.80 -24.78 6.59
N ILE A 22 12.24 -24.18 7.69
CA ILE A 22 11.56 -23.04 8.33
C ILE A 22 11.67 -21.78 7.45
N ALA A 23 12.83 -21.54 6.83
CA ALA A 23 13.01 -20.42 5.90
C ALA A 23 12.15 -20.56 4.64
N ILE A 24 11.99 -21.78 4.11
CA ILE A 24 11.15 -22.04 2.93
C ILE A 24 9.66 -21.94 3.30
N ALA A 25 9.24 -22.50 4.44
CA ALA A 25 7.85 -22.43 4.91
C ALA A 25 7.41 -20.98 5.23
N SER A 26 8.31 -20.18 5.81
CA SER A 26 8.03 -18.75 6.06
C SER A 26 7.94 -17.94 4.77
N MET A 27 8.83 -18.18 3.80
CA MET A 27 8.72 -17.58 2.46
C MET A 27 7.42 -17.99 1.74
N LEU A 28 7.03 -19.27 1.81
CA LEU A 28 5.77 -19.75 1.23
C LEU A 28 4.54 -19.14 1.91
N GLY A 29 4.57 -18.96 3.23
CA GLY A 29 3.52 -18.29 3.98
C GLY A 29 3.32 -16.83 3.59
N VAL A 30 4.39 -16.11 3.24
CA VAL A 30 4.30 -14.73 2.73
C VAL A 30 3.72 -14.69 1.32
N VAL A 31 4.01 -15.69 0.47
CA VAL A 31 3.46 -15.78 -0.89
C VAL A 31 1.98 -16.20 -0.89
N LEU A 32 1.57 -17.09 0.01
CA LEU A 32 0.20 -17.62 0.09
C LEU A 32 -0.78 -16.68 0.83
N THR A 33 -0.28 -15.73 1.62
CA THR A 33 -1.10 -14.70 2.29
C THR A 33 -1.50 -13.54 1.38
N VAL A 34 -1.06 -13.52 0.11
CA VAL A 34 -1.44 -12.50 -0.90
C VAL A 34 -2.77 -12.87 -1.60
N SER A 35 -3.47 -13.91 -1.14
CA SER A 35 -4.58 -14.53 -1.86
C SER A 35 -5.89 -13.73 -1.96
N ASP A 36 -5.96 -12.48 -1.48
CA ASP A 36 -7.09 -11.56 -1.72
C ASP A 36 -6.67 -10.12 -2.09
N ALA A 37 -5.39 -9.86 -2.41
CA ALA A 37 -4.90 -8.51 -2.73
C ALA A 37 -5.19 -8.04 -4.18
N SER A 38 -5.82 -8.88 -4.99
CA SER A 38 -5.90 -8.74 -6.45
C SER A 38 -7.05 -7.88 -6.99
N ALA A 39 -7.55 -6.90 -6.20
CA ALA A 39 -8.51 -5.93 -6.70
C ALA A 39 -8.19 -4.47 -6.33
N PHE A 40 -7.06 -4.17 -5.69
CA PHE A 40 -6.74 -2.83 -5.22
C PHE A 40 -5.26 -2.47 -5.50
N THR A 41 -5.00 -1.44 -6.29
CA THR A 41 -3.67 -0.86 -6.53
C THR A 41 -3.45 0.29 -5.57
N CYS A 42 -2.60 0.10 -4.57
CA CYS A 42 -2.24 1.14 -3.60
C CYS A 42 -0.88 1.77 -3.93
N MET A 43 -0.79 3.09 -3.75
CA MET A 43 0.44 3.86 -3.87
C MET A 43 0.62 4.71 -2.62
N ARG A 44 1.85 4.74 -2.10
CA ARG A 44 2.23 5.57 -0.95
C ARG A 44 3.44 6.41 -1.32
N GLY A 45 3.29 7.73 -1.23
CA GLY A 45 4.36 8.72 -1.30
C GLY A 45 4.57 9.40 0.05
N ALA A 46 5.60 10.27 0.12
CA ALA A 46 5.98 10.94 1.36
C ALA A 46 4.86 11.79 1.99
N TYR A 47 4.01 12.38 1.15
CA TYR A 47 2.93 13.28 1.60
C TYR A 47 1.54 12.81 1.20
N ARG A 48 1.41 11.75 0.39
CA ARG A 48 0.12 11.31 -0.14
C ARG A 48 0.09 9.80 -0.22
N ALA A 49 -1.07 9.21 0.04
CA ALA A 49 -1.29 7.80 -0.16
C ALA A 49 -2.67 7.59 -0.79
N GLY A 50 -2.85 6.51 -1.54
CA GLY A 50 -4.13 6.20 -2.11
C GLY A 50 -4.20 4.76 -2.59
N CYS A 51 -5.42 4.30 -2.82
CA CYS A 51 -5.72 2.98 -3.37
C CYS A 51 -6.79 3.13 -4.46
N ALA A 52 -6.69 2.36 -5.53
CA ALA A 52 -7.66 2.33 -6.62
C ALA A 52 -8.08 0.89 -6.92
N SER A 53 -9.34 0.68 -7.29
CA SER A 53 -9.94 -0.64 -7.53
C SER A 53 -11.09 -0.55 -8.51
N ARG A 54 -11.62 -1.71 -8.92
CA ARG A 54 -12.89 -1.78 -9.67
C ARG A 54 -14.08 -1.18 -8.93
N TYR A 55 -13.97 -1.02 -7.61
CA TYR A 55 -15.02 -0.50 -6.73
C TYR A 55 -14.87 0.98 -6.44
N GLY A 56 -13.80 1.61 -6.89
CA GLY A 56 -13.50 3.01 -6.61
C GLY A 56 -12.05 3.26 -6.23
N ALA A 57 -11.76 4.52 -5.93
CA ALA A 57 -10.45 4.97 -5.49
C ALA A 57 -10.55 5.86 -4.24
N VAL A 58 -9.54 5.82 -3.40
CA VAL A 58 -9.37 6.69 -2.24
C VAL A 58 -7.98 7.31 -2.27
N GLY A 59 -7.89 8.58 -1.89
CA GLY A 59 -6.65 9.32 -1.80
C GLY A 59 -6.65 10.16 -0.52
N ILE A 60 -5.52 10.18 0.17
CA ILE A 60 -5.29 10.93 1.41
C ILE A 60 -4.02 11.76 1.23
N GLY A 61 -4.06 13.01 1.65
CA GLY A 61 -2.92 13.92 1.65
C GLY A 61 -2.99 14.94 2.79
N PRO A 62 -2.02 15.87 2.89
CA PRO A 62 -1.95 16.83 3.99
C PRO A 62 -3.18 17.74 4.08
N ASN A 63 -3.78 18.03 2.94
CA ASN A 63 -4.93 18.93 2.82
C ASN A 63 -6.28 18.22 3.03
N GLY A 64 -6.29 16.89 3.20
CA GLY A 64 -7.52 16.12 3.42
C GLY A 64 -7.55 14.80 2.65
N ALA A 65 -8.76 14.32 2.36
CA ALA A 65 -8.98 13.03 1.72
C ALA A 65 -10.05 13.13 0.64
N MET A 66 -9.97 12.26 -0.37
CA MET A 66 -11.01 12.09 -1.38
C MET A 66 -11.29 10.61 -1.60
N ALA A 67 -12.53 10.27 -1.89
CA ALA A 67 -12.93 8.94 -2.31
C ALA A 67 -13.90 9.04 -3.49
N VAL A 68 -13.75 8.16 -4.47
CA VAL A 68 -14.63 8.01 -5.61
C VAL A 68 -15.11 6.56 -5.61
N GLY A 69 -16.41 6.35 -5.51
CA GLY A 69 -17.02 5.02 -5.53
C GLY A 69 -17.35 4.55 -6.95
N ARG A 70 -17.60 3.25 -7.09
CA ARG A 70 -17.91 2.55 -8.35
C ARG A 70 -18.95 3.24 -9.24
N TYR A 71 -19.98 3.83 -8.62
CA TYR A 71 -21.10 4.46 -9.33
C TYR A 71 -20.93 5.98 -9.50
N GLY A 72 -19.70 6.50 -9.41
CA GLY A 72 -19.41 7.93 -9.55
C GLY A 72 -19.70 8.76 -8.30
N ASN A 73 -19.97 8.13 -7.15
CA ASN A 73 -20.15 8.85 -5.90
C ASN A 73 -18.81 9.44 -5.45
N VAL A 74 -18.73 10.75 -5.29
CA VAL A 74 -17.52 11.46 -4.87
C VAL A 74 -17.68 11.99 -3.46
N TYR A 75 -16.73 11.68 -2.61
CA TYR A 75 -16.58 12.21 -1.28
C TYR A 75 -15.26 12.98 -1.19
N ALA A 76 -15.28 14.21 -0.70
CA ALA A 76 -14.05 14.96 -0.47
C ALA A 76 -14.11 15.66 0.88
N TYR A 77 -13.05 15.53 1.65
CA TYR A 77 -12.87 16.17 2.93
C TYR A 77 -11.63 17.05 2.87
N ARG A 78 -11.76 18.31 3.31
CA ARG A 78 -10.62 19.19 3.51
C ARG A 78 -10.28 19.23 5.00
N ARG A 79 -9.01 19.03 5.33
CA ARG A 79 -8.57 19.05 6.72
C ARG A 79 -8.89 20.41 7.35
N GLY A 80 -9.60 20.40 8.47
CA GLY A 80 -9.96 21.61 9.23
C GLY A 80 -11.17 22.39 8.72
N SER A 81 -11.90 21.92 7.70
CA SER A 81 -13.05 22.68 7.16
C SER A 81 -14.35 22.54 7.94
N GLY A 82 -14.46 21.63 8.92
CA GLY A 82 -15.72 21.28 9.62
C GLY A 82 -16.82 20.67 8.73
N CYS A 83 -16.58 20.64 7.41
CA CYS A 83 -17.52 20.21 6.39
C CYS A 83 -16.83 19.25 5.42
N PHE A 84 -17.62 18.39 4.78
CA PHE A 84 -17.20 17.53 3.69
C PHE A 84 -18.10 17.76 2.46
N TRP A 85 -17.66 17.26 1.32
CA TRP A 85 -18.40 17.29 0.06
C TRP A 85 -18.86 15.89 -0.29
N ARG A 86 -20.11 15.76 -0.72
CA ARG A 86 -20.70 14.53 -1.25
C ARG A 86 -21.41 14.87 -2.56
N ASN A 87 -20.96 14.29 -3.66
CA ASN A 87 -21.55 14.49 -5.00
C ASN A 87 -21.79 15.97 -5.36
N GLY A 88 -20.83 16.84 -5.03
CA GLY A 88 -20.93 18.28 -5.30
C GLY A 88 -21.72 19.09 -4.26
N GLN A 89 -22.32 18.46 -3.25
CA GLN A 89 -22.97 19.15 -2.14
C GLN A 89 -22.05 19.27 -0.93
N ARG A 90 -21.94 20.46 -0.35
CA ARG A 90 -21.21 20.70 0.91
C ARG A 90 -22.13 20.42 2.10
N ILE A 91 -21.66 19.59 3.01
CA ILE A 91 -22.35 19.17 4.23
C ILE A 91 -21.45 19.49 5.42
N CYS A 92 -21.99 20.20 6.41
CA CYS A 92 -21.29 20.56 7.66
C CYS A 92 -21.97 19.85 8.83
N LEU A 93 -21.17 19.40 9.80
CA LEU A 93 -21.64 18.76 11.04
C LEU A 93 -21.65 19.75 12.19
#